data_AF-A0A9E3GQD7-F1
#
_entry.id   AF-A0A9E3GQD7-F1
#
_cell.length_a   1.000
_cell.length_b   1.000
_cell.length_c   1.000
_cell.angle_alpha   90.00
_cell.angle_beta   90.00
_cell.angle_gamma   90.00
#
_symmetry.space_group_name_H-M   'P 1'
#
loop_
_entity.id
_entity.type
_entity.pdbx_description
1 polymer ?
#
loop_
_entity_poly.entity_id
_entity_poly.type
_entity_poly.pdbx_seq_one_letter_code
_entity_poly.pdbx_strand_id
1 'polypeptide(L)'
;MPKVIADITMSLDGYVTGPGADEQHGLGDAPELHTWVTEQDAVDTEILERATAQSGAVVMGRRLFDIVDGPGGWNEDMGYGADQTGTPPFFVVTHAPPQDVRLERELGMRFTFVDDLGTAVDQARAAATQAAQDA
;
A
#
# COMPACT_ATOMS: atom_id res chain seq x y z
N MET A 1 2.55 0.05 -22.11
CA MET A 1 1.71 0.81 -21.15
C MET A 1 1.52 -0.05 -19.91
N PRO A 2 1.81 0.48 -18.71
CA PRO A 2 1.54 -0.23 -17.46
C PRO A 2 0.07 -0.61 -17.34
N LYS A 3 -0.23 -1.73 -16.67
CA LYS A 3 -1.61 -2.11 -16.33
C LYS A 3 -1.98 -1.48 -14.99
N VAL A 4 -3.22 -1.02 -14.85
CA VAL A 4 -3.77 -0.65 -13.54
C VAL A 4 -4.46 -1.87 -12.98
N ILE A 5 -4.04 -2.29 -11.79
CA ILE A 5 -4.51 -3.49 -11.11
C ILE A 5 -5.10 -3.03 -9.77
N ALA A 6 -6.28 -3.55 -9.43
CA ALA A 6 -6.82 -3.49 -8.09
C ALA A 6 -6.75 -4.91 -7.52
N ASP A 7 -6.02 -5.07 -6.43
CA ASP A 7 -5.87 -6.32 -5.69
C ASP A 7 -6.20 -6.03 -4.23
N ILE A 8 -7.09 -6.83 -3.65
CA ILE A 8 -7.64 -6.58 -2.31
C ILE A 8 -8.18 -7.87 -1.71
N THR A 9 -7.89 -8.09 -0.43
CA THR A 9 -8.58 -9.14 0.33
C THR A 9 -9.94 -8.61 0.77
N MET A 10 -10.96 -9.46 0.69
CA MET A 10 -12.31 -9.12 1.13
C MET A 10 -12.98 -10.30 1.84
N SER A 11 -13.90 -9.97 2.74
CA SER A 11 -14.82 -10.94 3.33
C SER A 11 -15.82 -11.45 2.28
N LEU A 12 -16.48 -12.57 2.57
CA LEU A 12 -17.48 -13.18 1.67
C LEU A 12 -18.67 -12.24 1.38
N ASP A 13 -19.02 -11.38 2.33
CA ASP A 13 -20.07 -10.38 2.21
C ASP A 13 -19.59 -9.03 1.65
N GLY A 14 -18.33 -8.94 1.21
CA GLY A 14 -17.81 -7.84 0.40
C GLY A 14 -17.21 -6.67 1.17
N TYR A 15 -16.77 -6.87 2.41
CA TYR A 15 -16.07 -5.86 3.21
C TYR A 15 -14.56 -6.07 3.18
N VAL A 16 -13.80 -4.98 3.21
CA VAL A 16 -12.33 -4.99 3.12
C VAL A 16 -11.65 -4.55 4.43
N THR A 17 -12.44 -4.15 5.42
CA THR A 17 -12.02 -3.79 6.79
C THR A 17 -13.14 -4.13 7.76
N GLY A 18 -12.80 -4.42 9.02
CA GLY A 18 -13.75 -4.61 10.10
C GLY A 18 -14.22 -3.30 10.76
N PRO A 19 -15.22 -3.38 11.66
CA PRO A 19 -15.62 -2.26 12.50
C PRO A 19 -14.45 -1.70 13.32
N GLY A 20 -14.41 -0.37 13.50
CA GLY A 20 -13.36 0.27 14.31
C GLY A 20 -12.00 0.46 13.61
N ALA A 21 -11.90 0.24 12.30
CA ALA A 21 -10.66 0.48 11.55
C ALA A 21 -10.18 1.94 11.65
N ASP A 22 -8.99 2.15 12.21
CA ASP A 22 -8.31 3.43 12.42
C ASP A 22 -6.78 3.23 12.55
N GLU A 23 -6.03 4.29 12.85
CA GLU A 23 -4.57 4.24 12.96
C GLU A 23 -4.06 3.37 14.12
N GLN A 24 -4.87 3.14 15.15
CA GLN A 24 -4.52 2.32 16.32
C GLN A 24 -4.91 0.86 16.13
N HIS A 25 -6.01 0.61 15.44
CA HIS A 25 -6.61 -0.71 15.26
C HIS A 25 -6.40 -1.30 13.85
N GLY A 26 -5.74 -0.57 12.95
CA GLY A 26 -5.46 -0.99 11.59
C GLY A 26 -6.73 -1.29 10.81
N LEU A 27 -6.92 -2.57 10.47
CA LEU A 27 -8.09 -3.06 9.73
C LEU A 27 -9.35 -3.15 10.59
N GLY A 28 -9.30 -2.82 11.88
CA GLY A 28 -10.41 -2.96 12.81
C GLY A 28 -10.63 -4.42 13.22
N ASP A 29 -11.84 -4.73 13.68
CA ASP A 29 -12.25 -6.06 14.12
C ASP A 29 -12.52 -6.99 12.92
N ALA A 30 -11.44 -7.34 12.20
CA ALA A 30 -11.41 -8.33 11.11
C ALA A 30 -10.00 -8.89 10.89
N PRO A 31 -9.31 -9.43 11.93
CA PRO A 31 -7.95 -9.94 11.81
C PRO A 31 -7.82 -11.08 10.79
N GLU A 32 -8.89 -11.83 10.55
CA GLU A 32 -8.93 -12.96 9.63
C GLU A 32 -8.76 -12.57 8.16
N LEU A 33 -9.02 -11.30 7.80
CA LEU A 33 -8.88 -10.85 6.41
C LEU A 33 -7.45 -11.02 5.91
N HIS A 34 -6.44 -10.78 6.75
CA HIS A 34 -5.04 -10.84 6.35
C HIS A 34 -4.25 -11.98 7.03
N THR A 35 -4.91 -13.01 7.57
CA THR A 35 -4.21 -14.18 8.12
C THR A 35 -3.27 -14.82 7.09
N TRP A 36 -3.67 -14.91 5.82
CA TRP A 36 -2.82 -15.43 4.74
C TRP A 36 -1.55 -14.59 4.49
N VAL A 37 -1.57 -13.30 4.87
CA VAL A 37 -0.43 -12.37 4.73
C VAL A 37 0.53 -12.50 5.92
N THR A 38 0.00 -12.75 7.13
CA THR A 38 0.79 -12.82 8.37
C THR A 38 1.24 -14.25 8.70
N GLU A 39 0.49 -15.25 8.26
CA GLU A 39 0.74 -16.69 8.46
C GLU A 39 0.88 -17.37 7.10
N GLN A 40 1.87 -16.90 6.32
CA GLN A 40 2.07 -17.30 4.92
C GLN A 40 2.50 -18.77 4.81
N ASP A 41 1.92 -19.48 3.83
CA ASP A 41 2.52 -20.67 3.25
C ASP A 41 3.39 -20.35 2.02
N ALA A 42 3.99 -21.37 1.39
CA ALA A 42 4.87 -21.17 0.24
C ALA A 42 4.17 -20.53 -0.98
N VAL A 43 2.87 -20.77 -1.14
CA VAL A 43 2.07 -20.18 -2.23
C VAL A 43 1.78 -18.72 -1.91
N ASP A 44 1.42 -18.42 -0.65
CA ASP A 44 1.17 -17.04 -0.20
C ASP A 44 2.42 -16.17 -0.37
N THR A 45 3.59 -16.69 0.03
CA THR A 45 4.88 -16.01 -0.15
C THR A 45 5.17 -15.75 -1.63
N GLU A 46 5.01 -16.73 -2.52
CA GLU A 46 5.22 -16.54 -3.96
C GLU A 46 4.29 -15.46 -4.54
N ILE A 47 3.03 -15.43 -4.09
CA ILE A 47 2.05 -14.41 -4.51
C ILE A 47 2.50 -13.02 -4.07
N LEU A 48 2.88 -12.84 -2.81
CA LEU A 48 3.30 -11.55 -2.25
C LEU A 48 4.60 -11.06 -2.88
N GLU A 49 5.61 -11.91 -3.01
CA GLU A 49 6.88 -11.61 -3.70
C GLU A 49 6.62 -11.11 -5.12
N ARG A 50 5.86 -11.89 -5.90
CA ARG A 50 5.57 -11.57 -7.30
C ARG A 50 4.76 -10.29 -7.43
N ALA A 51 3.72 -10.10 -6.62
CA ALA A 51 2.89 -8.90 -6.68
C ALA A 51 3.68 -7.64 -6.32
N THR A 52 4.54 -7.73 -5.30
CA THR A 52 5.39 -6.63 -4.85
C THR A 52 6.42 -6.27 -5.91
N ALA A 53 7.13 -7.26 -6.46
CA ALA A 53 8.14 -7.06 -7.50
C ALA A 53 7.57 -6.50 -8.81
N GLN A 54 6.31 -6.83 -9.14
CA GLN A 54 5.64 -6.32 -10.34
C GLN A 54 5.09 -4.90 -10.20
N SER A 55 5.06 -4.35 -8.98
CA SER A 55 4.44 -3.06 -8.70
C SER A 55 5.42 -1.91 -8.94
N GLY A 56 5.32 -1.29 -10.11
CA GLY A 56 6.16 -0.13 -10.47
C GLY A 56 5.74 1.20 -9.84
N ALA A 57 4.50 1.29 -9.32
CA ALA A 57 3.96 2.41 -8.57
C ALA A 57 2.68 1.96 -7.86
N VAL A 58 2.34 2.59 -6.73
CA VAL A 58 1.13 2.28 -5.95
C VAL A 58 0.31 3.55 -5.74
N VAL A 59 -1.00 3.45 -5.95
CA VAL A 59 -1.97 4.53 -5.67
C VAL A 59 -2.83 4.12 -4.48
N MET A 60 -2.99 5.00 -3.49
CA MET A 60 -3.85 4.76 -2.32
C MET A 60 -4.62 6.01 -1.92
N GLY A 61 -5.69 5.85 -1.15
CA GLY A 61 -6.43 6.96 -0.56
C GLY A 61 -5.84 7.42 0.77
N ARG A 62 -6.20 8.64 1.20
CA ARG A 62 -5.76 9.24 2.47
C ARG A 62 -5.95 8.33 3.69
N ARG A 63 -7.11 7.68 3.82
CA ARG A 63 -7.41 6.83 4.99
C ARG A 63 -6.46 5.63 5.12
N LEU A 64 -6.13 4.98 4.00
CA LEU A 64 -5.16 3.88 4.03
C LEU A 64 -3.77 4.41 4.38
N PHE A 65 -3.39 5.55 3.79
CA PHE A 65 -2.13 6.22 4.10
C PHE A 65 -1.98 6.51 5.60
N ASP A 66 -3.01 7.06 6.25
CA ASP A 66 -2.97 7.38 7.69
C ASP A 66 -2.74 6.11 8.54
N ILE A 67 -3.37 5.00 8.17
CA ILE A 67 -3.19 3.73 8.87
C ILE A 67 -1.77 3.18 8.69
N VAL A 68 -1.23 3.21 7.47
CA VAL A 68 0.12 2.67 7.21
C VAL A 68 1.23 3.57 7.76
N ASP A 69 1.04 4.90 7.75
CA ASP A 69 1.98 5.85 8.35
C ASP A 69 1.83 5.96 9.88
N GLY A 70 0.70 5.49 10.43
CA GLY A 70 0.42 5.48 11.86
C GLY A 70 1.40 4.64 12.68
N PRO A 71 1.40 4.79 14.03
CA PRO A 71 2.37 4.12 14.92
C PRO A 71 2.34 2.59 14.87
N GLY A 72 1.17 2.00 14.57
CA GLY A 72 1.00 0.55 14.39
C GLY A 72 1.04 0.10 12.92
N GLY A 73 1.38 1.01 12.01
CA GLY A 73 1.43 0.76 10.57
C GLY A 73 2.74 0.12 10.12
N TRP A 74 3.20 0.46 8.93
CA TRP A 74 4.38 -0.12 8.31
C TRP A 74 5.68 0.22 9.06
N ASN A 75 6.65 -0.68 8.98
CA ASN A 75 7.98 -0.54 9.58
C ASN A 75 9.03 -1.32 8.75
N GLU A 76 10.24 -1.48 9.27
CA GLU A 76 11.35 -2.18 8.60
C GLU A 76 11.07 -3.67 8.33
N ASP A 77 10.18 -4.30 9.09
CA ASP A 77 9.87 -5.74 9.02
C ASP A 77 8.55 -6.04 8.28
N MET A 78 7.64 -5.06 8.18
CA MET A 78 6.30 -5.23 7.63
C MET A 78 5.86 -3.98 6.86
N GLY A 79 5.67 -4.12 5.55
CA GLY A 79 5.41 -3.00 4.63
C GLY A 79 4.48 -3.35 3.47
N TYR A 80 4.63 -2.62 2.36
CA TYR A 80 3.96 -2.99 1.10
C TYR A 80 4.48 -4.35 0.63
N GLY A 81 3.58 -5.32 0.43
CA GLY A 81 4.00 -6.69 0.14
C GLY A 81 4.33 -7.52 1.38
N ALA A 82 3.88 -7.12 2.57
CA ALA A 82 4.20 -7.78 3.83
C ALA A 82 5.69 -7.67 4.19
N ASP A 83 6.34 -8.80 4.45
CA ASP A 83 7.77 -8.89 4.78
C ASP A 83 8.70 -8.51 3.61
N GLN A 84 8.14 -8.42 2.39
CA GLN A 84 8.87 -7.94 1.21
C GLN A 84 9.20 -6.44 1.27
N THR A 85 8.49 -5.69 2.12
CA THR A 85 8.76 -4.28 2.46
C THR A 85 9.07 -3.39 1.24
N GLY A 86 8.33 -3.59 0.15
CA GLY A 86 8.54 -2.90 -1.11
C GLY A 86 8.40 -1.38 -0.99
N THR A 87 9.26 -0.65 -1.70
CA THR A 87 9.28 0.82 -1.69
C THR A 87 9.08 1.45 -3.09
N PRO A 88 8.06 1.02 -3.86
CA PRO A 88 7.72 1.70 -5.12
C PRO A 88 7.34 3.16 -4.83
N PRO A 89 7.33 4.04 -5.85
CA PRO A 89 6.70 5.35 -5.70
C PRO A 89 5.23 5.21 -5.28
N PHE A 90 4.85 5.87 -4.19
CA PHE A 90 3.48 5.88 -3.68
C PHE A 90 2.78 7.20 -4.01
N PHE A 91 1.54 7.13 -4.45
CA PHE A 91 0.69 8.26 -4.77
C PHE A 91 -0.54 8.24 -3.87
N VAL A 92 -0.71 9.26 -3.04
CA VAL A 92 -1.79 9.34 -2.05
C VAL A 92 -2.80 10.37 -2.50
N VAL A 93 -4.02 9.92 -2.79
CA VAL A 93 -5.12 10.81 -3.18
C VAL A 93 -5.70 11.48 -1.93
N THR A 94 -5.51 12.79 -1.81
CA THR A 94 -5.99 13.61 -0.69
C THR A 94 -6.07 15.10 -1.05
N HIS A 95 -7.07 15.79 -0.49
CA HIS A 95 -7.12 17.26 -0.51
C HIS A 95 -6.39 17.91 0.68
N ALA A 96 -5.99 17.10 1.66
CA ALA A 96 -5.28 17.53 2.85
C ALA A 96 -4.02 16.66 2.97
N PRO A 97 -2.88 17.07 2.40
CA PRO A 97 -1.60 16.40 2.61
C PRO A 97 -1.13 16.60 4.06
N PRO A 98 -0.47 15.59 4.68
CA PRO A 98 0.10 15.74 6.01
C PRO A 98 1.34 16.66 5.95
N GLN A 99 1.71 17.24 7.10
CA GLN A 99 2.93 18.05 7.21
C GLN A 99 4.18 17.23 7.54
N ASP A 100 3.99 16.06 8.16
CA ASP A 100 5.03 15.11 8.51
C ASP A 100 4.59 13.72 8.05
N VAL A 101 5.53 12.94 7.52
CA VAL A 101 5.31 11.56 7.09
C VAL A 101 6.35 10.69 7.78
N ARG A 102 5.91 9.83 8.69
CA ARG A 102 6.79 8.99 9.49
C ARG A 102 7.63 8.07 8.59
N LEU A 103 6.99 7.41 7.64
CA LEU A 103 7.62 6.43 6.75
C LEU A 103 8.68 7.06 5.81
N GLU A 104 8.56 8.35 5.45
CA GLU A 104 9.61 9.04 4.71
C GLU A 104 10.83 9.29 5.60
N ARG A 105 10.62 9.74 6.83
CA ARG A 105 11.71 10.04 7.78
C ARG A 105 12.43 8.79 8.26
N GLU A 106 11.69 7.73 8.52
CA GLU A 106 12.23 6.50 9.13
C GLU A 106 12.77 5.54 8.08
N LEU A 107 12.07 5.36 6.95
CA LEU A 107 12.37 4.33 5.96
C LEU A 107 12.78 4.88 4.59
N GLY A 108 12.78 6.19 4.39
CA GLY A 108 13.12 6.80 3.11
C GLY A 108 12.13 6.49 1.98
N MET A 109 10.90 6.08 2.34
CA MET A 109 9.83 5.85 1.37
C MET A 109 9.48 7.15 0.64
N ARG A 110 8.89 7.05 -0.56
CA ARG A 110 8.57 8.22 -1.40
C ARG A 110 7.06 8.32 -1.58
N PHE A 111 6.42 9.30 -0.94
CA PHE A 111 5.01 9.59 -1.12
C PHE A 111 4.81 10.88 -1.92
N THR A 112 3.88 10.84 -2.86
CA THR A 112 3.40 12.01 -3.61
C THR A 112 1.92 12.20 -3.32
N PHE A 113 1.55 13.33 -2.73
CA PHE A 113 0.16 13.64 -2.43
C PHE A 113 -0.48 14.37 -3.62
N VAL A 114 -1.61 13.85 -4.08
CA VAL A 114 -2.31 14.32 -5.29
C VAL A 114 -3.77 14.59 -4.94
N ASP A 115 -4.35 15.64 -5.50
CA ASP A 115 -5.72 16.09 -5.20
C ASP A 115 -6.81 15.27 -5.91
N ASP A 116 -6.50 14.67 -7.07
CA ASP A 116 -7.44 13.85 -7.83
C ASP A 116 -6.89 12.49 -8.27
N LEU A 117 -7.81 11.53 -8.47
CA LEU A 117 -7.47 10.16 -8.85
C LEU A 117 -6.91 10.04 -10.26
N GLY A 118 -7.42 10.82 -11.22
CA GLY A 118 -6.99 10.74 -12.62
C GLY A 118 -5.52 11.12 -12.74
N THR A 119 -5.16 12.25 -12.16
CA THR A 119 -3.76 12.73 -12.08
C THR A 119 -2.88 11.74 -11.32
N ALA A 120 -3.34 11.17 -10.20
CA ALA A 120 -2.58 10.18 -9.45
C ALA A 120 -2.27 8.93 -10.30
N VAL A 121 -3.25 8.43 -11.06
CA VAL A 121 -3.07 7.29 -11.96
C VAL A 121 -2.13 7.61 -13.11
N ASP A 122 -2.23 8.80 -13.70
CA ASP A 122 -1.35 9.22 -14.81
C ASP A 122 0.11 9.36 -14.35
N GLN A 123 0.34 9.97 -13.19
CA GLN A 123 1.68 10.08 -12.60
C GLN A 123 2.24 8.70 -12.20
N ALA A 124 1.42 7.83 -11.61
CA ALA A 124 1.82 6.47 -11.27
C ALA A 124 2.21 5.65 -12.52
N ARG A 125 1.47 5.79 -13.62
CA ARG A 125 1.82 5.15 -14.91
C ARG A 125 3.14 5.66 -15.46
N ALA A 126 3.41 6.96 -15.38
CA ALA A 126 4.68 7.53 -15.81
C ALA A 126 5.84 6.98 -14.97
N ALA A 127 5.70 6.99 -13.64
CA ALA A 127 6.69 6.45 -12.71
C ALA A 127 6.98 4.96 -12.93
N ALA A 128 5.93 4.14 -13.08
CA ALA A 128 6.08 2.71 -13.35
C ALA A 128 6.76 2.43 -14.70
N THR A 129 6.56 3.28 -15.70
CA THR A 129 7.23 3.15 -17.00
C THR A 129 8.72 3.48 -16.89
N GLN A 130 9.08 4.52 -16.14
CA GLN A 130 10.48 4.89 -15.90
C GLN A 130 11.22 3.80 -15.13
N ALA A 131 10.62 3.28 -14.05
CA ALA A 131 11.21 2.20 -13.25
C ALA A 131 11.52 0.95 -14.10
N ALA A 132 10.65 0.62 -15.06
CA ALA A 132 10.87 -0.51 -15.98
C ALA A 132 11.98 -0.25 -17.03
N GLN A 133 12.38 1.00 -17.25
CA GLN A 133 13.50 1.35 -18.15
C GLN A 133 14.84 1.35 -17.43
N ASP A 134 14.82 1.55 -16.11
CA ASP A 134 16.02 1.63 -15.25
C ASP A 134 16.43 0.26 -14.67
N ALA A 135 15.60 -0.78 -14.86
CA ALA A 135 15.82 -2.16 -14.40
C ALA A 135 16.38 -3.07 -15.51
#